data_AF-A0A3P9CI03-F1
#
_entry.id   AF-A0A3P9CI03-F1
#
_cell.length_a   1.000
_cell.length_b   1.000
_cell.length_c   1.000
_cell.angle_alpha   90.00
_cell.angle_beta   90.00
_cell.angle_gamma   90.00
#
_symmetry.space_group_name_H-M   'P 1'
#
loop_
_entity.id
_entity.type
_entity.pdbx_description
1 polymer ?
#
loop_
_entity_poly.entity_id
_entity_poly.type
_entity_poly.pdbx_seq_one_letter_code
_entity_poly.pdbx_strand_id
1 'polypeptide(L)'
;MCTGKCSRIIAYTLYPMVLLSIICNIVLFFPDLSTEYVKKQHITGEVMYMGGLIGGGLLVFMSALSIHLTGEHGCCANRLGMFLSILFAALGAAGAVYSFIAAFLGLTNGPLCKSETGDWQRPFQSSNMTYLTDYKSWAKCSEPKNVVLFNTALFMTLLIASCLQGLLCAMQIINGLAGTLFGTCDKKEVR
;
A
#
# COMPACT_ATOMS: atom_id res chain seq x y z
N MET A 1 -19.38 21.36 -10.08
CA MET A 1 -19.01 20.93 -8.71
C MET A 1 -17.51 21.13 -8.53
N CYS A 2 -17.05 21.78 -7.47
CA CYS A 2 -15.62 22.08 -7.28
C CYS A 2 -14.82 20.81 -6.95
N THR A 3 -14.27 20.16 -7.97
CA THR A 3 -13.40 18.98 -7.88
C THR A 3 -12.18 19.20 -6.98
N GLY A 4 -11.64 20.43 -6.92
CA GLY A 4 -10.45 20.74 -6.14
C GLY A 4 -10.55 20.49 -4.62
N LYS A 5 -11.69 20.77 -3.98
CA LYS A 5 -11.86 20.51 -2.53
C LYS A 5 -11.90 19.01 -2.21
N CYS A 6 -12.56 18.23 -3.06
CA CYS A 6 -12.63 16.78 -2.94
C CYS A 6 -11.23 16.14 -3.13
N SER A 7 -10.49 16.60 -4.15
CA SER A 7 -9.12 16.15 -4.40
C SER A 7 -8.16 16.43 -3.22
N ARG A 8 -8.30 17.57 -2.53
CA ARG A 8 -7.48 17.83 -1.33
C ARG A 8 -7.76 16.84 -0.19
N ILE A 9 -9.03 16.52 0.06
CA ILE A 9 -9.39 15.52 1.09
C ILE A 9 -8.79 14.15 0.73
N ILE A 10 -8.88 13.76 -0.55
CA ILE A 10 -8.27 12.52 -1.04
C ILE A 10 -6.75 12.53 -0.78
N ALA A 11 -6.05 13.60 -1.16
CA ALA A 11 -4.61 13.72 -0.96
C ALA A 11 -4.21 13.66 0.52
N TYR A 12 -4.90 14.42 1.39
CA TYR A 12 -4.62 14.40 2.84
C TYR A 12 -4.87 13.03 3.47
N THR A 13 -5.83 12.27 2.95
CA THR A 13 -6.12 10.90 3.42
C THR A 13 -5.06 9.90 2.93
N LEU A 14 -4.45 10.13 1.76
CA LEU A 14 -3.41 9.26 1.22
C LEU A 14 -2.08 9.36 1.98
N TYR A 15 -1.68 10.54 2.46
CA TYR A 15 -0.41 10.70 3.19
C TYR A 15 -0.22 9.77 4.40
N PRO A 16 -1.17 9.65 5.35
CA PRO A 16 -1.00 8.72 6.47
C PRO A 16 -0.97 7.26 6.01
N MET A 17 -1.72 6.90 4.96
CA MET A 17 -1.70 5.54 4.39
C MET A 17 -0.36 5.20 3.71
N VAL A 18 0.27 6.18 3.05
CA VAL A 18 1.62 6.06 2.50
C VAL A 18 2.62 5.81 3.62
N LEU A 19 2.57 6.62 4.68
CA LEU A 19 3.48 6.48 5.81
C LEU A 19 3.29 5.11 6.50
N LEU A 20 2.05 4.70 6.71
CA LEU A 20 1.70 3.38 7.25
C LEU A 20 2.29 2.26 6.37
N SER A 21 2.12 2.33 5.05
CA SER A 21 2.63 1.31 4.13
C SER A 21 4.16 1.21 4.17
N ILE A 22 4.85 2.34 4.22
CA ILE A 22 6.31 2.39 4.35
C ILE A 22 6.76 1.78 5.67
N ILE A 23 6.16 2.20 6.79
CA ILE A 23 6.51 1.69 8.12
C ILE A 23 6.27 0.19 8.20
N CYS A 24 5.09 -0.29 7.80
CA CYS A 24 4.77 -1.72 7.80
C CYS A 24 5.77 -2.54 6.99
N ASN A 25 6.17 -2.05 5.81
CA ASN A 25 7.14 -2.76 4.97
C ASN A 25 8.55 -2.76 5.57
N ILE A 26 8.99 -1.66 6.21
CA ILE A 26 10.28 -1.61 6.92
C ILE A 26 10.27 -2.58 8.09
N VAL A 27 9.20 -2.57 8.88
CA VAL A 27 9.05 -3.42 10.06
C VAL A 27 9.00 -4.91 9.68
N LEU A 28 8.42 -5.26 8.51
CA LEU A 28 8.45 -6.61 7.96
C LEU A 28 9.87 -7.14 7.68
N PHE A 29 10.86 -6.28 7.44
CA PHE A 29 12.26 -6.72 7.26
C PHE A 29 12.92 -7.17 8.57
N PHE A 30 12.40 -6.76 9.73
CA PHE A 30 13.00 -7.04 11.03
C PHE A 30 12.06 -7.86 11.92
N PRO A 31 11.93 -9.19 11.65
CA PRO A 31 11.19 -10.07 12.54
C PRO A 31 11.83 -10.03 13.93
N ASP A 32 11.00 -9.80 14.96
CA ASP A 32 11.41 -9.64 16.37
C ASP A 32 12.41 -8.49 16.62
N LEU A 33 12.45 -7.48 15.72
CA LEU A 33 13.41 -6.37 15.75
C LEU A 33 14.88 -6.81 15.77
N SER A 34 15.16 -8.08 15.46
CA SER A 34 16.50 -8.65 15.45
C SER A 34 17.09 -8.57 14.05
N THR A 35 18.33 -8.08 13.97
CA THR A 35 19.10 -8.03 12.70
C THR A 35 19.76 -9.36 12.36
N GLU A 36 19.73 -10.34 13.28
CA GLU A 36 20.42 -11.62 13.10
C GLU A 36 19.80 -12.48 11.99
N TYR A 37 18.47 -12.44 11.83
CA TYR A 37 17.77 -13.20 10.81
C TYR A 37 17.97 -12.62 9.40
N VAL A 38 18.18 -11.30 9.31
CA VAL A 38 18.56 -10.62 8.06
C VAL A 38 19.95 -11.02 7.61
N LYS A 39 20.91 -11.09 8.53
CA LYS A 39 22.30 -11.47 8.23
C LYS A 39 22.46 -12.94 7.83
N LYS A 40 21.55 -13.81 8.28
CA LYS A 40 21.56 -15.25 7.98
C LYS A 40 20.70 -15.63 6.76
N GLN A 41 20.18 -14.65 6.02
CA GLN A 41 19.39 -14.87 4.78
C GLN A 41 18.08 -15.66 4.99
N HIS A 42 17.59 -15.74 6.23
CA HIS A 42 16.32 -16.40 6.57
C HIS A 42 15.14 -15.41 6.46
N ILE A 43 14.98 -14.78 5.29
CA ILE A 43 13.87 -13.86 5.02
C ILE A 43 12.97 -14.41 3.91
N THR A 44 11.67 -14.23 4.10
CA THR A 44 10.62 -14.51 3.14
C THR A 44 10.81 -13.64 1.88
N GLY A 45 11.06 -14.23 0.71
CA GLY A 45 11.35 -13.50 -0.55
C GLY A 45 10.29 -12.48 -0.98
N GLU A 46 9.06 -12.63 -0.51
CA GLU A 46 7.94 -11.72 -0.76
C GLU A 46 8.16 -10.36 -0.09
N VAL A 47 8.92 -10.32 1.02
CA VAL A 47 9.33 -9.06 1.67
C VAL A 47 10.31 -8.29 0.79
N MET A 48 11.13 -8.99 -0.02
CA MET A 48 12.03 -8.35 -0.99
C MET A 48 11.31 -7.73 -2.18
N TYR A 49 10.04 -8.05 -2.44
CA TYR A 49 9.25 -7.33 -3.43
C TYR A 49 8.96 -5.89 -3.01
N MET A 50 9.20 -5.52 -1.75
CA MET A 50 9.05 -4.14 -1.26
C MET A 50 7.69 -3.53 -1.63
N GLY A 51 6.62 -4.34 -1.62
CA GLY A 51 5.29 -3.96 -2.10
C GLY A 51 4.73 -2.74 -1.38
N GLY A 52 4.91 -2.68 -0.05
CA GLY A 52 4.46 -1.53 0.75
C GLY A 52 5.36 -0.30 0.64
N LEU A 53 6.65 -0.47 0.34
CA LEU A 53 7.60 0.65 0.20
C LEU A 53 7.52 1.28 -1.21
N ILE A 54 7.59 0.45 -2.26
CA ILE A 54 7.58 0.90 -3.66
C ILE A 54 6.14 1.16 -4.10
N GLY A 55 5.26 0.17 -3.92
CA GLY A 55 3.85 0.25 -4.34
C GLY A 55 3.04 1.21 -3.48
N GLY A 56 2.71 0.79 -2.25
CA GLY A 56 1.88 1.55 -1.32
C GLY A 56 2.55 2.82 -0.76
N GLY A 57 3.87 2.92 -0.91
CA GLY A 57 4.68 4.06 -0.45
C GLY A 57 4.97 5.03 -1.59
N LEU A 58 6.04 4.80 -2.35
CA LEU A 58 6.57 5.73 -3.35
C LEU A 58 5.56 6.08 -4.45
N LEU A 59 4.93 5.09 -5.09
CA LEU A 59 4.01 5.34 -6.20
C LEU A 59 2.74 6.07 -5.75
N VAL A 60 2.19 5.67 -4.60
CA VAL A 60 1.01 6.34 -4.02
C VAL A 60 1.37 7.73 -3.48
N PHE A 61 2.59 7.95 -2.99
CA PHE A 61 3.08 9.27 -2.57
C PHE A 61 3.14 10.25 -3.74
N MET A 62 3.69 9.82 -4.88
CA MET A 62 3.73 10.62 -6.10
C MET A 62 2.32 10.98 -6.60
N SER A 63 1.38 10.03 -6.48
CA SER A 63 -0.05 10.28 -6.71
C SER A 63 -0.59 11.34 -5.75
N ALA A 64 -0.43 11.17 -4.43
CA ALA A 64 -0.93 12.09 -3.42
C ALA A 64 -0.41 13.53 -3.61
N LEU A 65 0.89 13.70 -3.90
CA LEU A 65 1.49 14.99 -4.21
C LEU A 65 0.87 15.64 -5.45
N SER A 66 0.73 14.87 -6.53
CA SER A 66 0.14 15.37 -7.78
C SER A 66 -1.31 15.79 -7.58
N ILE A 67 -2.08 15.03 -6.81
CA ILE A 67 -3.49 15.34 -6.47
C ILE A 67 -3.57 16.61 -5.61
N HIS A 68 -2.67 16.74 -4.62
CA HIS A 68 -2.62 17.90 -3.74
C HIS A 68 -2.35 19.19 -4.55
N LEU A 69 -1.32 19.17 -5.40
CA LEU A 69 -0.92 20.31 -6.22
C LEU A 69 -2.04 20.71 -7.20
N THR A 70 -2.70 19.73 -7.84
CA THR A 70 -3.84 20.02 -8.72
C THR A 70 -5.05 20.56 -7.93
N GLY A 71 -5.24 20.12 -6.68
CA GLY A 71 -6.27 20.65 -5.78
C GLY A 71 -6.03 22.08 -5.31
N GLU A 72 -4.79 22.57 -5.30
CA GLU A 72 -4.45 23.96 -4.96
C GLU A 72 -4.83 24.95 -6.06
N HIS A 73 -4.63 24.59 -7.32
CA HIS A 73 -4.81 25.47 -8.49
C HIS A 73 -6.30 25.73 -8.88
N GLY A 74 -7.25 25.24 -8.09
CA GLY A 74 -8.68 25.54 -8.25
C GLY A 74 -9.36 24.83 -9.44
N CYS A 75 -10.62 25.19 -9.70
CA CYS A 75 -11.48 24.55 -10.72
C CYS A 75 -11.07 24.84 -12.18
N CYS A 76 -10.09 25.74 -12.37
CA CYS A 76 -9.56 26.18 -13.67
C CYS A 76 -8.07 25.83 -13.81
N ALA A 77 -7.62 24.73 -13.19
CA ALA A 77 -6.30 24.18 -13.50
C ALA A 77 -6.22 23.94 -15.02
N ASN A 78 -5.14 24.43 -15.65
CA ASN A 78 -4.89 24.25 -17.08
C ASN A 78 -5.12 22.78 -17.47
N ARG A 79 -5.69 22.50 -18.66
CA ARG A 79 -6.12 21.15 -19.10
C ARG A 79 -5.07 20.07 -18.79
N LEU A 80 -3.79 20.43 -18.98
CA LEU A 80 -2.62 19.60 -18.68
C LEU A 80 -2.54 19.15 -17.20
N GLY A 81 -2.82 20.02 -16.23
CA GLY A 81 -2.78 19.70 -14.80
C GLY A 81 -3.83 18.68 -14.36
N MET A 82 -5.02 18.68 -15.00
CA MET A 82 -6.01 17.63 -14.78
C MET A 82 -5.59 16.30 -15.40
N PHE A 83 -5.08 16.31 -16.64
CA PHE A 83 -4.57 15.09 -17.28
C PHE A 83 -3.42 14.46 -16.48
N LEU A 84 -2.48 15.28 -16.00
CA LEU A 84 -1.39 14.82 -15.14
C LEU A 84 -1.92 14.23 -13.83
N SER A 85 -2.90 14.86 -13.19
CA SER A 85 -3.53 14.31 -11.97
C SER A 85 -4.15 12.93 -12.21
N ILE A 86 -4.84 12.72 -13.33
CA ILE A 86 -5.41 11.42 -13.71
C ILE A 86 -4.29 10.39 -13.94
N LEU A 87 -3.23 10.77 -14.65
CA LEU A 87 -2.10 9.88 -14.93
C LEU A 87 -1.39 9.43 -13.65
N PHE A 88 -1.08 10.37 -12.75
CA PHE A 88 -0.46 10.05 -11.46
C PHE A 88 -1.41 9.28 -10.53
N ALA A 89 -2.72 9.54 -10.57
CA ALA A 89 -3.71 8.74 -9.85
C ALA A 89 -3.77 7.30 -10.38
N ALA A 90 -3.68 7.09 -11.69
CA ALA A 90 -3.58 5.76 -12.28
C ALA A 90 -2.28 5.04 -11.87
N LEU A 91 -1.15 5.76 -11.83
CA LEU A 91 0.11 5.22 -11.32
C LEU A 91 0.01 4.84 -9.83
N GLY A 92 -0.64 5.68 -9.02
CA GLY A 92 -0.93 5.38 -7.61
C GLY A 92 -1.82 4.14 -7.46
N ALA A 93 -2.85 3.99 -8.28
CA ALA A 93 -3.71 2.80 -8.30
C ALA A 93 -2.92 1.54 -8.68
N ALA A 94 -2.03 1.62 -9.68
CA ALA A 94 -1.14 0.52 -10.05
C ALA A 94 -0.19 0.15 -8.89
N GLY A 95 0.36 1.14 -8.19
CA GLY A 95 1.17 0.93 -6.98
C GLY A 95 0.39 0.26 -5.85
N ALA A 96 -0.87 0.66 -5.64
CA ALA A 96 -1.76 0.02 -4.67
C ALA A 96 -2.04 -1.44 -5.02
N VAL A 97 -2.33 -1.75 -6.30
CA VAL A 97 -2.52 -3.12 -6.78
C VAL A 97 -1.25 -3.96 -6.58
N TYR A 98 -0.08 -3.41 -6.87
CA TYR A 98 1.19 -4.08 -6.63
C TYR A 98 1.39 -4.41 -5.14
N SER A 99 1.15 -3.44 -4.26
CA SER A 99 1.22 -3.64 -2.80
C SER A 99 0.22 -4.70 -2.32
N PHE A 100 -1.00 -4.70 -2.86
CA PHE A 100 -2.03 -5.69 -2.55
C PHE A 100 -1.57 -7.11 -2.89
N ILE A 101 -1.08 -7.31 -4.12
CA ILE A 101 -0.63 -8.64 -4.59
C ILE A 101 0.54 -9.13 -3.73
N ALA A 102 1.52 -8.26 -3.46
CA ALA A 102 2.66 -8.63 -2.62
C ALA A 102 2.22 -9.00 -1.19
N ALA A 103 1.31 -8.24 -0.58
CA ALA A 103 0.78 -8.54 0.75
C ALA A 103 -0.05 -9.83 0.77
N PHE A 104 -0.87 -10.06 -0.26
CA PHE A 104 -1.67 -11.27 -0.40
C PHE A 104 -0.80 -12.53 -0.56
N LEU A 105 0.27 -12.46 -1.38
CA LEU A 105 1.24 -13.54 -1.51
C LEU A 105 1.99 -13.79 -0.20
N GLY A 106 2.37 -12.73 0.52
CA GLY A 106 2.97 -12.83 1.86
C GLY A 106 2.08 -13.56 2.86
N LEU A 107 0.78 -13.27 2.87
CA LEU A 107 -0.21 -13.98 3.70
C LEU A 107 -0.42 -15.42 3.24
N THR A 108 -0.49 -15.67 1.93
CA THR A 108 -0.75 -17.00 1.40
C THR A 108 0.42 -17.95 1.67
N ASN A 109 1.65 -17.50 1.48
CA ASN A 109 2.84 -18.32 1.65
C ASN A 109 3.29 -18.42 3.11
N GLY A 110 2.92 -17.44 3.94
CA GLY A 110 3.28 -17.38 5.36
C GLY A 110 4.77 -17.08 5.61
N PRO A 111 5.15 -16.84 6.87
CA PRO A 111 6.53 -16.53 7.22
C PRO A 111 7.43 -17.77 7.15
N LEU A 112 8.72 -17.54 6.87
CA LEU A 112 9.76 -18.52 7.13
C LEU A 112 10.03 -18.56 8.64
N CYS A 113 10.02 -19.75 9.23
CA CYS A 113 10.30 -19.94 10.65
C CYS A 113 10.99 -21.29 10.90
N LYS A 114 11.63 -21.42 12.06
CA LYS A 114 12.20 -22.66 12.54
C LYS A 114 11.10 -23.54 13.15
N SER A 115 10.96 -24.74 12.60
CA SER A 115 10.03 -25.76 13.09
C SER A 115 10.53 -26.39 14.39
N GLU A 116 9.67 -27.14 15.09
CA GLU A 116 10.04 -27.95 16.25
C GLU A 116 11.16 -28.96 15.95
N THR A 117 11.27 -29.42 14.69
CA THR A 117 12.34 -30.32 14.23
C THR A 117 13.71 -29.63 14.09
N GLY A 118 13.75 -28.30 14.19
CA GLY A 118 14.96 -27.49 14.05
C GLY A 118 15.23 -26.95 12.64
N ASP A 119 14.44 -27.35 11.65
CA ASP A 119 14.59 -26.94 10.24
C ASP A 119 13.86 -25.62 9.95
N TRP A 120 14.46 -24.78 9.11
CA TRP A 120 13.84 -23.56 8.60
C TRP A 120 12.92 -23.88 7.43
N GLN A 121 11.63 -23.65 7.60
CA GLN A 121 10.61 -23.97 6.60
C GLN A 121 9.45 -22.98 6.63
N ARG A 122 8.54 -23.10 5.65
CA ARG A 122 7.29 -22.34 5.59
C ARG A 122 6.11 -23.28 5.83
N PRO A 123 5.77 -23.56 7.11
CA PRO A 123 4.78 -24.60 7.44
C PRO A 123 3.36 -24.27 6.97
N PHE A 124 3.11 -23.01 6.54
CA PHE A 124 1.80 -22.52 6.14
C PHE A 124 1.61 -22.38 4.63
N GLN A 125 2.64 -22.59 3.81
CA GLN A 125 2.57 -22.37 2.37
C GLN A 125 1.51 -23.24 1.67
N SER A 126 1.29 -24.47 2.15
CA SER A 126 0.26 -25.40 1.64
C SER A 126 -1.05 -25.35 2.43
N SER A 127 -1.17 -24.46 3.42
CA SER A 127 -2.31 -24.43 4.34
C SER A 127 -3.53 -23.67 3.80
N ASN A 128 -3.49 -23.13 2.57
CA ASN A 128 -4.56 -22.32 1.97
C ASN A 128 -5.09 -21.23 2.93
N MET A 129 -4.20 -20.54 3.64
CA MET A 129 -4.53 -19.49 4.62
C MET A 129 -5.35 -19.95 5.85
N THR A 130 -5.56 -21.26 6.06
CA THR A 130 -6.29 -21.80 7.23
C THR A 130 -5.63 -21.40 8.56
N TYR A 131 -4.32 -21.15 8.55
CA TYR A 131 -3.59 -20.70 9.74
C TYR A 131 -4.00 -19.31 10.24
N LEU A 132 -4.68 -18.48 9.42
CA LEU A 132 -5.17 -17.17 9.83
C LEU A 132 -6.30 -17.25 10.86
N THR A 133 -7.05 -18.35 10.85
CA THR A 133 -8.16 -18.60 11.78
C THR A 133 -7.81 -19.63 12.84
N ASP A 134 -6.93 -20.59 12.52
CA ASP A 134 -6.42 -21.56 13.48
C ASP A 134 -5.14 -21.07 14.18
N TYR A 135 -5.31 -20.24 15.20
CA TYR A 135 -4.21 -19.70 16.01
C TYR A 135 -3.36 -20.78 16.70
N LYS A 136 -3.90 -22.00 16.91
CA LYS A 136 -3.12 -23.09 17.51
C LYS A 136 -2.01 -23.57 16.58
N SER A 137 -2.22 -23.45 15.27
CA SER A 137 -1.22 -23.81 14.26
C SER A 137 0.04 -22.94 14.30
N TRP A 138 -0.01 -21.76 14.95
CA TRP A 138 1.13 -20.86 15.07
C TRP A 138 2.25 -21.43 15.94
N ALA A 139 1.94 -22.39 16.83
CA ALA A 139 2.92 -23.11 17.64
C ALA A 139 3.93 -23.92 16.80
N LYS A 140 3.61 -24.21 15.54
CA LYS A 140 4.54 -24.85 14.58
C LYS A 140 5.81 -24.03 14.34
N CYS A 141 5.77 -22.72 14.59
CA CYS A 141 6.93 -21.84 14.51
C CYS A 141 7.49 -21.60 15.91
N SER A 142 8.65 -22.20 16.21
CA SER A 142 9.33 -22.06 17.50
C SER A 142 10.17 -20.78 17.56
N GLU A 143 10.83 -20.44 16.45
CA GLU A 143 11.69 -19.25 16.33
C GLU A 143 11.54 -18.61 14.95
N PRO A 144 11.45 -17.27 14.82
CA PRO A 144 11.38 -16.26 15.90
C PRO A 144 10.04 -16.29 16.66
N LYS A 145 10.05 -15.82 17.93
CA LYS A 145 8.84 -15.75 18.76
C LYS A 145 7.80 -14.83 18.11
N ASN A 146 6.54 -15.26 18.10
CA ASN A 146 5.41 -14.49 17.54
C ASN A 146 5.56 -14.06 16.07
N VAL A 147 6.46 -14.69 15.29
CA VAL A 147 6.70 -14.34 13.88
C VAL A 147 5.43 -14.42 13.03
N VAL A 148 4.58 -15.41 13.30
CA VAL A 148 3.33 -15.64 12.57
C VAL A 148 2.34 -14.50 12.80
N LEU A 149 2.12 -14.12 14.06
CA LEU A 149 1.27 -12.99 14.42
C LEU A 149 1.77 -11.70 13.78
N PHE A 150 3.07 -11.43 13.88
CA PHE A 150 3.69 -10.21 13.40
C PHE A 150 3.57 -10.07 11.87
N ASN A 151 3.96 -11.10 11.11
CA ASN A 151 3.85 -11.09 9.65
C ASN A 151 2.38 -10.98 9.22
N THR A 152 1.51 -11.75 9.84
CA THR A 152 0.07 -11.74 9.53
C THR A 152 -0.52 -10.36 9.74
N ALA A 153 -0.27 -9.73 10.89
CA ALA A 153 -0.81 -8.41 11.22
C ALA A 153 -0.31 -7.33 10.24
N LEU A 154 0.98 -7.33 9.91
CA LEU A 154 1.57 -6.34 9.00
C LEU A 154 1.09 -6.51 7.56
N PHE A 155 1.06 -7.73 7.04
CA PHE A 155 0.54 -7.97 5.69
C PHE A 155 -0.96 -7.69 5.58
N MET A 156 -1.77 -8.02 6.60
CA MET A 156 -3.19 -7.65 6.63
C MET A 156 -3.37 -6.13 6.64
N THR A 157 -2.54 -5.41 7.41
CA THR A 157 -2.56 -3.94 7.44
C THR A 157 -2.22 -3.35 6.07
N LEU A 158 -1.18 -3.86 5.40
CA LEU A 158 -0.82 -3.47 4.03
C LEU A 158 -1.92 -3.77 3.02
N LEU A 159 -2.59 -4.92 3.16
CA LEU A 159 -3.70 -5.32 2.29
C LEU A 159 -4.85 -4.32 2.41
N ILE A 160 -5.30 -4.01 3.63
CA ILE A 160 -6.37 -3.03 3.86
C ILE A 160 -5.97 -1.64 3.38
N ALA A 161 -4.76 -1.19 3.72
CA ALA A 161 -4.24 0.12 3.30
C ALA A 161 -4.21 0.23 1.77
N SER A 162 -3.73 -0.80 1.07
CA SER A 162 -3.69 -0.81 -0.40
C SER A 162 -5.08 -0.78 -1.05
N CYS A 163 -6.08 -1.45 -0.47
CA CYS A 163 -7.46 -1.34 -0.94
C CYS A 163 -7.99 0.10 -0.81
N LEU A 164 -7.76 0.74 0.33
CA LEU A 164 -8.18 2.13 0.57
C LEU A 164 -7.47 3.11 -0.36
N GLN A 165 -6.15 2.94 -0.56
CA GLN A 165 -5.36 3.74 -1.51
C GLN A 165 -5.88 3.60 -2.94
N GLY A 166 -6.17 2.36 -3.37
CA GLY A 166 -6.75 2.09 -4.69
C GLY A 166 -8.10 2.76 -4.87
N LEU A 167 -8.99 2.68 -3.87
CA LEU A 167 -10.31 3.33 -3.91
C LEU A 167 -10.20 4.86 -4.00
N LEU A 168 -9.32 5.46 -3.20
CA LEU A 168 -9.04 6.90 -3.21
C LEU A 168 -8.48 7.36 -4.57
N CYS A 169 -7.55 6.60 -5.16
CA CYS A 169 -7.03 6.88 -6.49
C CYS A 169 -8.11 6.75 -7.57
N ALA A 170 -8.98 5.73 -7.49
CA ALA A 170 -10.11 5.55 -8.41
C ALA A 170 -11.10 6.73 -8.35
N MET A 171 -11.44 7.18 -7.13
CA MET A 171 -12.27 8.38 -6.95
C MET A 171 -11.61 9.62 -7.57
N GLN A 172 -10.29 9.78 -7.46
CA GLN A 172 -9.59 10.87 -8.11
C GLN A 172 -9.64 10.78 -9.64
N ILE A 173 -9.49 9.58 -10.22
CA ILE A 173 -9.59 9.38 -11.67
C ILE A 173 -10.97 9.83 -12.16
N ILE A 174 -12.04 9.43 -11.45
CA ILE A 174 -13.42 9.83 -11.77
C ILE A 174 -13.58 11.35 -11.64
N ASN A 175 -13.09 11.95 -10.55
CA ASN A 175 -13.15 13.40 -10.35
C ASN A 175 -12.37 14.17 -11.42
N GLY A 176 -11.21 13.67 -11.83
CA GLY A 176 -10.39 14.24 -12.90
C GLY A 176 -11.11 14.17 -14.24
N LEU A 177 -11.69 13.02 -14.60
CA LEU A 177 -12.45 12.84 -15.83
C LEU A 177 -13.72 13.71 -15.87
N ALA A 178 -14.44 13.81 -14.76
CA ALA A 178 -15.60 14.69 -14.66
C ALA A 178 -15.18 16.17 -14.81
N GLY A 179 -14.03 16.56 -14.24
CA GLY A 179 -13.46 17.88 -14.39
C GLY A 179 -13.05 18.21 -15.83
N THR A 180 -12.49 17.25 -16.58
CA THR A 180 -12.08 17.47 -17.98
C THR A 180 -13.26 17.53 -18.95
N LEU A 181 -14.33 16.76 -18.70
CA LEU A 181 -15.52 16.69 -19.57
C LEU A 181 -16.56 17.78 -19.28
N PHE A 182 -16.77 18.12 -18.00
CA PHE A 182 -17.86 19.01 -17.56
C PHE A 182 -17.38 20.31 -16.90
N GLY A 183 -16.06 20.57 -16.84
CA GLY A 183 -15.51 21.79 -16.26
C GLY A 183 -15.70 23.01 -17.16
N THR A 184 -16.73 23.83 -16.90
CA THR A 184 -16.86 25.16 -17.50
C THR A 184 -15.89 26.13 -16.80
N CYS A 185 -14.83 26.55 -17.49
CA CYS A 185 -14.00 27.66 -17.05
C CYS A 185 -14.72 28.97 -17.36
N ASP A 186 -15.43 29.54 -16.40
CA ASP A 186 -15.85 30.93 -16.50
C ASP A 186 -14.61 31.80 -16.27
N LYS A 187 -14.09 32.41 -17.33
CA LYS A 187 -12.96 33.33 -17.26
C LYS A 187 -13.46 34.59 -16.57
N LYS A 188 -13.42 34.64 -15.23
CA LYS A 188 -13.34 35.94 -14.55
C LYS A 188 -11.94 36.48 -14.76
N GLU A 189 -11.82 37.24 -15.84
CA GLU A 189 -10.75 38.17 -16.13
C GLU A 189 -10.53 39.06 -14.89
N VAL A 190 -9.41 38.84 -14.19
CA VAL A 190 -8.98 39.74 -13.12
C VAL A 190 -8.39 40.96 -13.81
N ARG A 191 -9.18 42.03 -13.87
CA ARG A 191 -8.71 43.41 -14.04
C ARG A 191 -8.19 43.91 -12.70
#